data_AF-A0A919X726-F1
#
_entry.id   AF-A0A919X726-F1
#
_cell.length_a   1.000
_cell.length_b   1.000
_cell.length_c   1.000
_cell.angle_alpha   90.00
_cell.angle_beta   90.00
_cell.angle_gamma   90.00
#
_symmetry.space_group_name_H-M   'P 1'
#
loop_
_entity.id
_entity.type
_entity.pdbx_description
1 polymer ?
#
loop_
_entity_poly.entity_id
_entity_poly.type
_entity_poly.pdbx_seq_one_letter_code
_entity_poly.pdbx_strand_id
1 'polypeptide(L)'
;MEKLEKIIEFNISKEESLKVNDWMGVRIGIFDGLSGVSLFYSALYSATNNKKYLEKAKSLLKEDLDKTRRDDVTGTLQTLDERNRLLPYLSGGSIGVAISIWFLNHVSGQEIYREEMNAILKLSKMCSTISGSLFDGAGGFLLIPSMLKHGENRQEILSEVLKLLNIFLIEKNGYYVYPGQFSYRLADDVYTGSSGIILALMGIAKDNPLYWLPLINSDAFLARTKAKALSTTIEQVEKNV
;
A
#
# COMPACT_ATOMS: atom_id res chain seq x y z
N MET A 1 -15.59 17.82 -7.32
CA MET A 1 -14.44 17.15 -7.95
C MET A 1 -13.43 18.14 -8.52
N GLU A 2 -13.81 18.98 -9.48
CA GLU A 2 -12.89 19.94 -10.13
C GLU A 2 -12.18 20.90 -9.16
N LYS A 3 -12.86 21.36 -8.10
CA LYS A 3 -12.24 22.24 -7.08
C LYS A 3 -11.08 21.56 -6.36
N LEU A 4 -11.21 20.27 -6.04
CA LEU A 4 -10.18 19.50 -5.34
C LEU A 4 -9.01 19.19 -6.28
N GLU A 5 -9.30 18.82 -7.53
CA GLU A 5 -8.30 18.62 -8.59
C GLU A 5 -7.46 19.89 -8.78
N LYS A 6 -8.09 21.06 -8.93
CA LYS A 6 -7.38 22.35 -9.05
C LYS A 6 -6.49 22.65 -7.85
N ILE A 7 -6.94 22.33 -6.62
CA ILE A 7 -6.13 22.54 -5.41
C ILE A 7 -4.92 21.61 -5.41
N ILE A 8 -5.08 20.34 -5.78
CA ILE A 8 -3.97 19.38 -5.84
C ILE A 8 -2.96 19.83 -6.91
N GLU A 9 -3.42 20.16 -8.11
CA GLU A 9 -2.56 20.63 -9.21
C GLU A 9 -1.82 21.92 -8.86
N PHE A 10 -2.52 22.89 -8.27
CA PHE A 10 -1.91 24.14 -7.82
C PHE A 10 -0.79 23.88 -6.81
N ASN A 11 -1.00 22.99 -5.84
CA ASN A 11 0.03 22.67 -4.85
C ASN A 11 1.21 21.89 -5.45
N ILE A 12 0.98 20.99 -6.41
CA ILE A 12 2.06 20.29 -7.14
C ILE A 12 2.89 21.29 -7.97
N SER A 13 2.23 22.23 -8.67
CA SER A 13 2.89 23.19 -9.57
C SER A 13 3.77 24.23 -8.87
N LYS A 14 3.61 24.39 -7.55
CA LYS A 14 4.41 25.36 -6.79
C LYS A 14 5.87 24.94 -6.60
N GLU A 15 6.22 23.68 -6.91
CA GLU A 15 7.53 23.06 -6.64
C GLU A 15 8.00 23.20 -5.17
N GLU A 16 7.12 23.69 -4.28
CA GLU A 16 7.35 23.70 -2.85
C GLU A 16 7.28 22.26 -2.36
N SER A 17 8.37 21.78 -1.78
CA SER A 17 8.40 20.46 -1.14
C SER A 17 7.25 20.35 -0.13
N LEU A 18 6.49 19.23 -0.14
CA LEU A 18 5.48 18.93 0.87
C LEU A 18 6.06 19.23 2.27
N LYS A 19 5.38 19.97 3.13
CA LYS A 19 5.87 20.22 4.50
C LYS A 19 5.11 19.34 5.46
N VAL A 20 5.82 18.46 6.15
CA VAL A 20 5.26 17.64 7.22
C VAL A 20 5.79 18.17 8.54
N ASN A 21 4.86 18.62 9.38
CA ASN A 21 5.19 19.14 10.72
C ASN A 21 5.27 18.02 11.76
N ASP A 22 4.82 16.81 11.40
CA ASP A 22 5.00 15.62 12.22
C ASP A 22 6.45 15.14 12.11
N TRP A 23 7.09 14.93 13.26
CA TRP A 23 8.46 14.47 13.36
C TRP A 23 8.65 13.04 12.83
N MET A 24 7.57 12.24 12.80
CA MET A 24 7.51 10.90 12.20
C MET A 24 7.20 10.93 10.70
N GLY A 25 6.72 12.07 10.19
CA GLY A 25 6.30 12.22 8.82
C GLY A 25 7.44 12.00 7.82
N VAL A 26 7.13 11.26 6.76
CA VAL A 26 8.07 10.96 5.67
C VAL A 26 7.41 11.34 4.36
N ARG A 27 8.04 12.23 3.60
CA ARG A 27 7.50 12.86 2.38
C ARG A 27 7.51 11.95 1.15
N ILE A 28 7.25 10.68 1.36
CA ILE A 28 7.26 9.59 0.39
C ILE A 28 6.23 8.56 0.88
N GLY A 29 5.59 7.83 -0.01
CA GLY A 29 4.67 6.76 0.36
C GLY A 29 3.23 7.24 0.51
N ILE A 30 2.44 6.52 1.30
CA ILE A 30 0.98 6.58 1.19
C ILE A 30 0.32 7.65 2.08
N PHE A 31 0.96 8.06 3.18
CA PHE A 31 0.40 9.04 4.13
C PHE A 31 0.76 10.47 3.74
N ASP A 32 2.06 10.77 3.72
CA ASP A 32 2.58 12.12 3.47
C ASP A 32 3.30 12.24 2.11
N GLY A 33 3.12 11.25 1.23
CA GLY A 33 3.76 11.17 -0.08
C GLY A 33 2.77 11.11 -1.27
N LEU A 34 3.33 10.97 -2.47
CA LEU A 34 2.57 11.03 -3.71
C LEU A 34 1.86 9.70 -4.02
N SER A 35 2.27 8.60 -3.40
CA SER A 35 1.59 7.30 -3.53
C SER A 35 0.17 7.36 -2.96
N GLY A 36 -0.06 8.12 -1.88
CA GLY A 36 -1.41 8.35 -1.35
C GLY A 36 -2.29 9.16 -2.31
N VAL A 37 -1.71 10.19 -2.93
CA VAL A 37 -2.36 10.99 -3.97
C VAL A 37 -2.67 10.14 -5.20
N SER A 38 -1.76 9.24 -5.58
CA SER A 38 -1.96 8.26 -6.66
C SER A 38 -3.10 7.28 -6.36
N LEU A 39 -3.22 6.79 -5.12
CA LEU A 39 -4.34 5.95 -4.67
C LEU A 39 -5.68 6.69 -4.87
N PHE A 40 -5.71 7.97 -4.50
CA PHE A 40 -6.88 8.82 -4.71
C PHE A 40 -7.22 8.98 -6.20
N TYR A 41 -6.26 9.31 -7.06
CA TYR A 41 -6.49 9.41 -8.51
C TYR A 41 -6.91 8.07 -9.15
N SER A 42 -6.42 6.95 -8.63
CA SER A 42 -6.86 5.60 -9.04
C SER A 42 -8.34 5.38 -8.70
N ALA A 43 -8.78 5.81 -7.51
CA ALA A 43 -10.20 5.77 -7.14
C ALA A 43 -11.05 6.70 -8.03
N LEU A 44 -10.54 7.89 -8.40
CA LEU A 44 -11.22 8.80 -9.33
C LEU A 44 -11.36 8.19 -10.72
N TYR A 45 -10.30 7.55 -11.21
CA TYR A 45 -10.36 6.82 -12.47
C TYR A 45 -11.45 5.75 -12.42
N SER A 46 -11.51 4.94 -11.36
CA SER A 46 -12.56 3.92 -11.19
C SER A 46 -13.98 4.52 -11.19
N ALA A 47 -14.17 5.66 -10.53
CA ALA A 47 -15.48 6.33 -10.43
C ALA A 47 -15.93 7.04 -11.71
N THR A 48 -15.00 7.48 -12.57
CA THR A 48 -15.28 8.36 -13.71
C THR A 48 -14.94 7.77 -15.07
N ASN A 49 -14.13 6.71 -15.10
CA ASN A 49 -13.50 6.13 -16.27
C ASN A 49 -12.68 7.12 -17.13
N ASN A 50 -12.29 8.28 -16.56
CA ASN A 50 -11.51 9.28 -17.29
C ASN A 50 -10.01 8.96 -17.24
N LYS A 51 -9.44 8.60 -18.40
CA LYS A 51 -8.04 8.20 -18.55
C LYS A 51 -7.04 9.24 -18.03
N LYS A 52 -7.38 10.54 -17.98
CA LYS A 52 -6.49 11.57 -17.41
C LYS A 52 -6.11 11.26 -15.96
N TYR A 53 -7.04 10.70 -15.18
CA TYR A 53 -6.81 10.35 -13.79
C TYR A 53 -5.91 9.12 -13.65
N LEU A 54 -6.03 8.17 -14.58
CA LEU A 54 -5.14 7.02 -14.63
C LEU A 54 -3.70 7.45 -14.92
N GLU A 55 -3.50 8.31 -15.92
CA GLU A 55 -2.17 8.82 -16.26
C GLU A 55 -1.57 9.67 -15.13
N LYS A 56 -2.40 10.47 -14.44
CA LYS A 56 -1.96 11.22 -13.26
C LYS A 56 -1.53 10.29 -12.12
N ALA A 57 -2.29 9.23 -11.86
CA ALA A 57 -1.93 8.24 -10.84
C ALA A 57 -0.57 7.57 -11.14
N LYS A 58 -0.32 7.19 -12.41
CA LYS A 58 0.98 6.66 -12.85
C LYS A 58 2.12 7.65 -12.60
N SER A 59 1.96 8.89 -13.07
CA SER A 59 2.97 9.95 -12.90
C SER A 59 3.35 10.15 -11.43
N LEU A 60 2.36 10.23 -10.54
CA LEU A 60 2.59 10.44 -9.11
C LEU A 60 3.30 9.25 -8.44
N LEU A 61 2.95 8.03 -8.82
CA LEU A 61 3.65 6.82 -8.34
C LEU A 61 5.10 6.81 -8.81
N LYS A 62 5.38 7.23 -10.04
CA LYS A 62 6.73 7.31 -10.59
C LYS A 62 7.63 8.22 -9.75
N GLU A 63 7.12 9.35 -9.26
CA GLU A 63 7.89 10.29 -8.44
C GLU A 63 8.32 9.72 -7.08
N ASP A 64 7.46 8.92 -6.43
CA ASP A 64 7.85 8.20 -5.20
C ASP A 64 8.78 7.02 -5.50
N LEU A 65 8.57 6.31 -6.62
CA LEU A 65 9.43 5.22 -7.08
C LEU A 65 10.84 5.71 -7.43
N ASP A 66 11.00 6.93 -7.93
CA ASP A 66 12.30 7.55 -8.20
C ASP A 66 13.11 7.83 -6.92
N LYS A 67 12.44 7.80 -5.77
CA LYS A 67 13.06 7.90 -4.45
C LYS A 67 13.20 6.52 -3.79
N THR A 68 13.23 5.44 -4.57
CA THR A 68 13.48 4.09 -4.05
C THR A 68 14.89 3.62 -4.36
N ARG A 69 15.40 2.73 -3.51
CA ARG A 69 16.68 2.07 -3.69
C ARG A 69 16.51 0.57 -3.62
N ARG A 70 17.09 -0.13 -4.59
CA ARG A 70 17.16 -1.58 -4.61
C ARG A 70 18.35 -2.03 -3.78
N ASP A 71 18.13 -3.03 -2.93
CA ASP A 71 19.19 -3.71 -2.21
C ASP A 71 19.85 -4.77 -3.11
N ASP A 72 21.18 -4.75 -3.21
CA ASP A 72 21.92 -5.58 -4.17
C ASP A 72 21.93 -7.07 -3.79
N VAL A 73 21.76 -7.39 -2.50
CA VAL A 73 21.83 -8.77 -1.99
C VAL A 73 20.46 -9.45 -2.03
N THR A 74 19.46 -8.80 -1.45
CA THR A 74 18.10 -9.32 -1.32
C THR A 74 17.24 -9.00 -2.54
N GLY A 75 17.63 -8.00 -3.32
CA GLY A 75 16.84 -7.48 -4.43
C GLY A 75 15.55 -6.77 -3.99
N THR A 76 15.41 -6.45 -2.70
CA THR A 76 14.26 -5.72 -2.15
C THR A 76 14.28 -4.26 -2.59
N LEU A 77 13.11 -3.63 -2.74
CA LEU A 77 12.99 -2.22 -3.07
C LEU A 77 12.40 -1.47 -1.87
N GLN A 78 13.10 -0.44 -1.41
CA GLN A 78 12.72 0.37 -0.24
C GLN A 78 12.74 1.84 -0.61
N THR A 79 11.85 2.64 -0.03
CA THR A 79 11.94 4.11 -0.19
C THR A 79 13.17 4.61 0.55
N LEU A 80 13.81 5.65 0.00
CA LEU A 80 14.96 6.34 0.57
C LEU A 80 14.54 7.75 0.93
N ASP A 81 14.43 8.04 2.21
CA ASP A 81 14.05 9.37 2.67
C ASP A 81 15.22 10.37 2.67
N GLU A 82 14.91 11.63 2.96
CA GLU A 82 15.88 12.73 3.01
C GLU A 82 16.92 12.60 4.13
N ARG A 83 16.67 11.69 5.09
CA ARG A 83 17.60 11.36 6.18
C ARG A 83 18.44 10.13 5.83
N ASN A 84 18.44 9.70 4.56
CA ASN A 84 19.13 8.52 4.04
C ASN A 84 18.70 7.20 4.72
N ARG A 85 17.46 7.11 5.16
CA ARG A 85 16.89 5.87 5.73
C ARG A 85 16.18 5.09 4.63
N LEU A 86 16.44 3.78 4.60
CA LEU A 86 15.63 2.84 3.82
C LEU A 86 14.40 2.47 4.65
N LEU A 87 13.22 2.68 4.08
CA LEU A 87 11.95 2.50 4.77
C LEU A 87 11.08 1.46 4.04
N PRO A 88 10.80 0.32 4.69
CA PRO A 88 9.95 -0.73 4.11
C PRO A 88 8.48 -0.59 4.50
N TYR A 89 8.12 0.40 5.32
CA TYR A 89 6.83 0.43 6.04
C TYR A 89 5.61 0.85 5.21
N LEU A 90 4.42 0.73 5.80
CA LEU A 90 3.17 1.12 5.15
C LEU A 90 3.05 2.63 5.00
N SER A 91 3.46 3.42 5.99
CA SER A 91 3.32 4.88 5.95
C SER A 91 4.29 5.53 4.97
N GLY A 92 5.52 5.77 5.41
CA GLY A 92 6.58 6.41 4.62
C GLY A 92 7.36 5.50 3.67
N GLY A 93 6.96 4.22 3.60
CA GLY A 93 7.78 3.14 3.07
C GLY A 93 7.25 2.49 1.80
N SER A 94 8.01 1.55 1.29
CA SER A 94 7.68 0.87 0.04
C SER A 94 6.46 -0.05 0.11
N ILE A 95 6.05 -0.56 1.29
CA ILE A 95 4.76 -1.25 1.42
C ILE A 95 3.59 -0.31 1.07
N GLY A 96 3.65 0.96 1.49
CA GLY A 96 2.66 1.97 1.09
C GLY A 96 2.63 2.20 -0.42
N VAL A 97 3.82 2.27 -1.04
CA VAL A 97 3.94 2.36 -2.50
C VAL A 97 3.32 1.14 -3.19
N ALA A 98 3.57 -0.08 -2.68
CA ALA A 98 2.99 -1.31 -3.22
C ALA A 98 1.46 -1.35 -3.12
N ILE A 99 0.86 -0.84 -2.04
CA ILE A 99 -0.60 -0.73 -1.93
C ILE A 99 -1.15 0.16 -3.06
N SER A 100 -0.51 1.29 -3.33
CA SER A 100 -0.92 2.19 -4.41
C SER A 100 -0.74 1.56 -5.79
N ILE A 101 0.37 0.85 -6.04
CA ILE A 101 0.58 0.07 -7.28
C ILE A 101 -0.50 -1.00 -7.43
N TRP A 102 -0.76 -1.76 -6.37
CA TRP A 102 -1.75 -2.83 -6.36
C TRP A 102 -3.14 -2.28 -6.71
N PHE A 103 -3.55 -1.19 -6.07
CA PHE A 103 -4.86 -0.60 -6.31
C PHE A 103 -4.97 0.03 -7.70
N LEU A 104 -3.91 0.69 -8.21
CA LEU A 104 -3.85 1.19 -9.58
C LEU A 104 -4.08 0.05 -10.60
N ASN A 105 -3.43 -1.08 -10.40
CA ASN A 105 -3.59 -2.26 -11.26
C ASN A 105 -4.97 -2.90 -11.11
N HIS A 106 -5.52 -2.94 -9.88
CA HIS A 106 -6.88 -3.42 -9.61
C HIS A 106 -7.96 -2.63 -10.36
N VAL A 107 -7.86 -1.29 -10.37
CA VAL A 107 -8.86 -0.43 -11.03
C VAL A 107 -8.69 -0.36 -12.54
N SER A 108 -7.47 -0.57 -13.05
CA SER A 108 -7.14 -0.44 -14.48
C SER A 108 -7.12 -1.76 -15.24
N GLY A 109 -6.93 -2.89 -14.54
CA GLY A 109 -6.72 -4.20 -15.15
C GLY A 109 -5.37 -4.32 -15.86
N GLN A 110 -4.41 -3.44 -15.55
CA GLN A 110 -3.06 -3.41 -16.13
C GLN A 110 -2.04 -4.04 -15.16
N GLU A 111 -0.81 -4.24 -15.63
CA GLU A 111 0.33 -4.70 -14.83
C GLU A 111 1.43 -3.62 -14.77
N ILE A 112 1.06 -2.42 -14.34
CA ILE A 112 1.97 -1.27 -14.24
C ILE A 112 2.92 -1.49 -13.05
N TYR A 113 4.20 -1.13 -13.21
CA TYR A 113 5.26 -1.24 -12.19
C TYR A 113 5.46 -2.66 -11.66
N ARG A 114 5.37 -3.67 -12.54
CA ARG A 114 5.48 -5.08 -12.17
C ARG A 114 6.84 -5.41 -11.54
N GLU A 115 7.92 -4.85 -12.04
CA GLU A 115 9.28 -5.14 -11.54
C GLU A 115 9.51 -4.56 -10.14
N GLU A 116 9.00 -3.35 -9.90
CA GLU A 116 9.04 -2.66 -8.62
C GLU A 116 8.14 -3.39 -7.62
N MET A 117 6.91 -3.74 -8.00
CA MET A 117 6.01 -4.53 -7.17
C MET A 117 6.66 -5.85 -6.72
N ASN A 118 7.22 -6.60 -7.66
CA ASN A 118 7.93 -7.86 -7.37
C ASN A 118 9.12 -7.65 -6.42
N ALA A 119 9.82 -6.52 -6.53
CA ALA A 119 10.93 -6.20 -5.65
C ALA A 119 10.47 -5.81 -4.24
N ILE A 120 9.37 -5.07 -4.12
CA ILE A 120 8.78 -4.69 -2.83
C ILE A 120 8.23 -5.93 -2.12
N LEU A 121 7.54 -6.84 -2.82
CA LEU A 121 6.96 -8.05 -2.21
C LEU A 121 8.00 -8.97 -1.55
N LYS A 122 9.28 -8.89 -1.95
CA LYS A 122 10.40 -9.61 -1.29
C LYS A 122 10.65 -9.16 0.15
N LEU A 123 10.12 -8.00 0.57
CA LEU A 123 10.16 -7.54 1.96
C LEU A 123 9.48 -8.52 2.93
N SER A 124 8.63 -9.42 2.45
CA SER A 124 8.11 -10.55 3.22
C SER A 124 9.19 -11.38 3.94
N LYS A 125 10.44 -11.35 3.47
CA LYS A 125 11.59 -12.06 4.05
C LYS A 125 12.33 -11.25 5.12
N MET A 126 11.83 -10.07 5.49
CA MET A 126 12.45 -9.23 6.53
C MET A 126 12.23 -9.87 7.91
N CYS A 127 13.31 -10.03 8.68
CA CYS A 127 13.27 -10.72 9.97
C CYS A 127 13.17 -9.78 11.19
N SER A 128 13.36 -8.48 11.01
CA SER A 128 13.30 -7.51 12.12
C SER A 128 12.83 -6.14 11.66
N THR A 129 12.26 -5.38 12.61
CA THR A 129 11.82 -3.99 12.44
C THR A 129 12.04 -3.22 13.74
N ILE A 130 12.00 -1.89 13.69
CA ILE A 130 12.20 -1.04 14.88
C ILE A 130 10.96 -1.05 15.80
N SER A 131 9.76 -1.27 15.25
CA SER A 131 8.51 -1.30 15.99
C SER A 131 7.59 -2.41 15.48
N GLY A 132 6.61 -2.80 16.29
CA GLY A 132 5.61 -3.76 15.87
C GLY A 132 4.52 -3.16 14.97
N SER A 133 4.34 -1.84 14.97
CA SER A 133 3.11 -1.15 14.53
C SER A 133 2.67 -1.46 13.08
N LEU A 134 1.40 -1.18 12.77
CA LEU A 134 0.88 -1.34 11.41
C LEU A 134 1.55 -0.38 10.41
N PHE A 135 1.66 0.91 10.78
CA PHE A 135 2.08 1.93 9.82
C PHE A 135 3.60 2.05 9.68
N ASP A 136 4.34 1.85 10.78
CA ASP A 136 5.80 2.07 10.85
C ASP A 136 6.52 0.88 11.52
N GLY A 137 6.08 -0.34 11.22
CA GLY A 137 6.59 -1.55 11.87
C GLY A 137 6.23 -2.87 11.21
N ALA A 138 6.46 -3.97 11.94
CA ALA A 138 6.18 -5.34 11.52
C ALA A 138 4.75 -5.56 11.02
N GLY A 139 3.76 -4.89 11.61
CA GLY A 139 2.36 -5.04 11.25
C GLY A 139 2.07 -4.69 9.79
N GLY A 140 2.81 -3.75 9.19
CA GLY A 140 2.66 -3.40 7.77
C GLY A 140 2.96 -4.54 6.81
N PHE A 141 3.87 -5.44 7.19
CA PHE A 141 4.27 -6.59 6.39
C PHE A 141 3.15 -7.63 6.25
N LEU A 142 2.18 -7.63 7.18
CA LEU A 142 0.98 -8.48 7.08
C LEU A 142 0.09 -8.16 5.88
N LEU A 143 0.29 -7.01 5.22
CA LEU A 143 -0.45 -6.66 4.01
C LEU A 143 0.11 -7.33 2.74
N ILE A 144 1.37 -7.78 2.77
CA ILE A 144 2.07 -8.38 1.62
C ILE A 144 1.36 -9.63 1.07
N PRO A 145 0.96 -10.62 1.90
CA PRO A 145 0.31 -11.84 1.40
C PRO A 145 -0.94 -11.59 0.54
N SER A 146 -1.72 -10.56 0.85
CA SER A 146 -2.96 -10.22 0.12
C SER A 146 -2.71 -9.43 -1.17
N MET A 147 -1.45 -9.09 -1.47
CA MET A 147 -1.06 -8.42 -2.71
C MET A 147 -0.44 -9.38 -3.74
N LEU A 148 -0.24 -10.66 -3.36
CA LEU A 148 0.32 -11.69 -4.23
C LEU A 148 -0.68 -12.14 -5.30
N LYS A 149 -0.17 -12.59 -6.45
CA LYS A 149 -0.99 -13.20 -7.50
C LYS A 149 -1.32 -14.66 -7.14
N HIS A 150 -2.46 -15.15 -7.63
CA HIS A 150 -2.83 -16.57 -7.47
C HIS A 150 -1.73 -17.49 -8.02
N GLY A 151 -1.34 -18.49 -7.23
CA GLY A 151 -0.30 -19.47 -7.58
C GLY A 151 1.11 -19.13 -7.06
N GLU A 152 1.32 -17.94 -6.47
CA GLU A 152 2.56 -17.61 -5.77
C GLU A 152 2.65 -18.32 -4.41
N ASN A 153 3.85 -18.38 -3.80
CA ASN A 153 4.09 -19.09 -2.54
C ASN A 153 3.54 -18.36 -1.30
N ARG A 154 2.25 -18.05 -1.33
CA ARG A 154 1.52 -17.27 -0.31
C ARG A 154 1.64 -17.88 1.08
N GLN A 155 1.69 -19.21 1.20
CA GLN A 155 1.80 -19.88 2.49
C GLN A 155 3.18 -19.70 3.13
N GLU A 156 4.26 -19.79 2.34
CA GLU A 156 5.61 -19.47 2.82
C GLU A 156 5.68 -18.01 3.27
N ILE A 157 5.22 -17.08 2.44
CA ILE A 157 5.23 -15.64 2.75
C ILE A 157 4.40 -15.33 3.99
N LEU A 158 3.21 -15.95 4.13
CA LEU A 158 2.37 -15.80 5.32
C LEU A 158 3.09 -16.29 6.59
N SER A 159 3.78 -17.43 6.51
CA SER A 159 4.58 -17.96 7.61
C SER A 159 5.68 -16.98 8.03
N GLU A 160 6.39 -16.39 7.08
CA GLU A 160 7.47 -15.43 7.38
C GLU A 160 6.95 -14.14 8.03
N VAL A 161 5.88 -13.53 7.50
CA VAL A 161 5.33 -12.30 8.10
C VAL A 161 4.69 -12.55 9.47
N LEU A 162 4.15 -13.74 9.73
CA LEU A 162 3.64 -14.13 11.05
C LEU A 162 4.78 -14.39 12.05
N LYS A 163 5.92 -14.93 11.62
CA LYS A 163 7.12 -15.03 12.47
C LYS A 163 7.60 -13.65 12.90
N LEU A 164 7.64 -12.68 11.97
CA LEU A 164 7.98 -11.29 12.28
C LEU A 164 6.98 -10.66 13.26
N LEU A 165 5.68 -10.88 13.07
CA LEU A 165 4.63 -10.43 13.98
C LEU A 165 4.83 -10.97 15.41
N ASN A 166 5.16 -12.26 15.53
CA ASN A 166 5.32 -12.94 16.82
C ASN A 166 6.43 -12.35 17.69
N ILE A 167 7.40 -11.62 17.13
CA ILE A 167 8.45 -10.93 17.90
C ILE A 167 7.85 -9.88 18.85
N PHE A 168 6.71 -9.28 18.47
CA PHE A 168 6.07 -8.20 19.21
C PHE A 168 4.82 -8.64 19.98
N LEU A 169 4.34 -9.86 19.76
CA LEU A 169 3.13 -10.36 20.40
C LEU A 169 3.37 -10.61 21.90
N ILE A 170 2.53 -10.04 22.75
CA ILE A 170 2.64 -10.21 24.21
C ILE A 170 1.37 -10.92 24.70
N GLU A 171 1.52 -12.06 25.36
CA GLU A 171 0.42 -12.73 26.05
C GLU A 171 0.16 -12.06 27.41
N LYS A 172 -1.09 -11.68 27.67
CA LYS A 172 -1.52 -11.06 28.92
C LYS A 172 -2.91 -11.57 29.28
N ASN A 173 -3.06 -12.22 30.42
CA ASN A 173 -4.36 -12.66 30.97
C ASN A 173 -5.23 -13.46 29.98
N GLY A 174 -4.63 -14.35 29.18
CA GLY A 174 -5.37 -15.19 28.22
C GLY A 174 -5.78 -14.48 26.93
N TYR A 175 -5.30 -13.26 26.68
CA TYR A 175 -5.42 -12.58 25.40
C TYR A 175 -4.07 -12.02 24.93
N TYR A 176 -4.00 -11.66 23.66
CA TYR A 176 -2.81 -11.05 23.08
C TYR A 176 -2.95 -9.54 23.04
N VAL A 177 -1.88 -8.85 23.45
CA VAL A 177 -1.72 -7.40 23.34
C VAL A 177 -0.50 -7.08 22.52
N TYR A 178 -0.50 -5.86 21.99
CA TYR A 178 0.53 -5.44 21.07
C TYR A 178 1.20 -4.12 21.53
N PRO A 179 2.54 -4.03 21.44
CA PRO A 179 3.26 -2.82 21.78
C PRO A 179 3.03 -1.73 20.74
N GLY A 180 2.88 -0.48 21.21
CA GLY A 180 2.84 0.70 20.36
C GLY A 180 4.21 1.07 19.78
N GLN A 181 4.36 2.32 19.33
CA GLN A 181 5.61 2.82 18.75
C GLN A 181 6.80 2.61 19.70
N PHE A 182 7.91 2.10 19.13
CA PHE A 182 9.16 1.76 19.84
C PHE A 182 8.99 0.79 21.03
N SER A 183 7.84 0.14 21.15
CA SER A 183 7.51 -0.77 22.24
C SER A 183 7.60 -0.17 23.66
N TYR A 184 7.44 1.15 23.82
CA TYR A 184 7.46 1.80 25.13
C TYR A 184 6.23 1.52 26.00
N ARG A 185 5.08 1.26 25.37
CA ARG A 185 3.82 0.95 26.06
C ARG A 185 2.94 0.07 25.19
N LEU A 186 2.00 -0.63 25.84
CA LEU A 186 0.90 -1.28 25.12
C LEU A 186 -0.01 -0.21 24.47
N ALA A 187 -0.54 -0.53 23.30
CA ALA A 187 -1.44 0.35 22.56
C ALA A 187 -2.51 -0.46 21.84
N ASP A 188 -3.71 0.11 21.74
CA ASP A 188 -4.86 -0.52 21.08
C ASP A 188 -5.44 0.35 19.95
N ASP A 189 -4.79 1.46 19.59
CA ASP A 189 -5.21 2.29 18.46
C ASP A 189 -4.82 1.66 17.10
N VAL A 190 -5.40 2.16 16.02
CA VAL A 190 -5.14 1.66 14.66
C VAL A 190 -3.72 1.98 14.21
N TYR A 191 -3.15 3.12 14.61
CA TYR A 191 -1.86 3.56 14.11
C TYR A 191 -0.71 2.73 14.69
N THR A 192 -0.72 2.55 16.00
CA THR A 192 0.42 1.97 16.72
C THR A 192 0.14 0.58 17.29
N GLY A 193 -1.13 0.24 17.54
CA GLY A 193 -1.51 -0.81 18.47
C GLY A 193 -2.28 -2.00 17.88
N SER A 194 -2.88 -2.77 18.79
CA SER A 194 -3.58 -4.04 18.51
C SER A 194 -4.65 -3.92 17.43
N SER A 195 -5.41 -2.81 17.39
CA SER A 195 -6.47 -2.63 16.38
C SER A 195 -5.94 -2.60 14.95
N GLY A 196 -4.77 -1.99 14.71
CA GLY A 196 -4.14 -2.00 13.39
C GLY A 196 -3.73 -3.40 12.96
N ILE A 197 -3.17 -4.18 13.89
CA ILE A 197 -2.78 -5.57 13.65
C ILE A 197 -4.00 -6.42 13.29
N ILE A 198 -5.12 -6.26 14.02
CA ILE A 198 -6.37 -6.96 13.73
C ILE A 198 -6.85 -6.62 12.30
N LEU A 199 -6.83 -5.34 11.89
CA LEU A 199 -7.23 -4.95 10.54
C LEU A 199 -6.34 -5.57 9.46
N ALA A 200 -5.03 -5.67 9.68
CA ALA A 200 -4.13 -6.32 8.74
C ALA A 200 -4.37 -7.84 8.65
N LEU A 201 -4.61 -8.51 9.79
CA LEU A 201 -5.01 -9.92 9.83
C LEU A 201 -6.36 -10.16 9.14
N MET A 202 -7.33 -9.25 9.30
CA MET A 202 -8.57 -9.28 8.54
C MET A 202 -8.31 -9.16 7.04
N GLY A 203 -7.37 -8.31 6.63
CA GLY A 203 -6.96 -8.20 5.23
C GLY A 203 -6.37 -9.50 4.66
N ILE A 204 -5.68 -10.30 5.47
CA ILE A 204 -5.23 -11.66 5.09
C ILE A 204 -6.42 -12.62 4.98
N ALA A 205 -7.31 -12.62 5.97
CA ALA A 205 -8.47 -13.53 6.03
C ALA A 205 -9.49 -13.27 4.91
N LYS A 206 -9.56 -12.02 4.43
CA LYS A 206 -10.49 -11.56 3.41
C LYS A 206 -9.84 -11.38 2.04
N ASP A 207 -8.54 -11.62 1.94
CA ASP A 207 -7.73 -11.42 0.73
C ASP A 207 -7.90 -10.02 0.14
N ASN A 208 -7.87 -9.02 1.04
CA ASN A 208 -8.12 -7.62 0.72
C ASN A 208 -7.12 -6.73 1.49
N PRO A 209 -6.09 -6.18 0.83
CA PRO A 209 -5.04 -5.42 1.50
C PRO A 209 -5.50 -4.02 1.97
N LEU A 210 -6.76 -3.64 1.77
CA LEU A 210 -7.30 -2.31 2.06
C LEU A 210 -8.10 -2.23 3.38
N TYR A 211 -8.15 -3.29 4.18
CA TYR A 211 -8.93 -3.33 5.43
C TYR A 211 -8.53 -2.27 6.46
N TRP A 212 -7.28 -1.79 6.41
CA TRP A 212 -6.79 -0.74 7.30
C TRP A 212 -7.28 0.66 6.90
N LEU A 213 -7.78 0.86 5.68
CA LEU A 213 -8.37 2.13 5.28
C LEU A 213 -9.72 2.34 5.98
N PRO A 214 -10.07 3.58 6.36
CA PRO A 214 -11.33 3.90 7.03
C PRO A 214 -12.51 3.92 6.04
N LEU A 215 -12.75 2.78 5.38
CA LEU A 215 -13.77 2.63 4.34
C LEU A 215 -15.05 2.02 4.92
N ILE A 216 -16.19 2.53 4.46
CA ILE A 216 -17.48 1.88 4.71
C ILE A 216 -17.56 0.65 3.80
N ASN A 217 -17.48 -0.53 4.41
CA ASN A 217 -17.49 -1.85 3.76
C ASN A 217 -16.37 -2.01 2.71
N SER A 218 -15.17 -2.40 3.19
CA SER A 218 -13.96 -2.57 2.37
C SER A 218 -14.11 -3.59 1.25
N ASP A 219 -14.87 -4.67 1.46
CA ASP A 219 -15.09 -5.70 0.43
C ASP A 219 -15.99 -5.18 -0.69
N ALA A 220 -17.08 -4.48 -0.35
CA ALA A 220 -17.93 -3.83 -1.34
C ALA A 220 -17.19 -2.72 -2.08
N PHE A 221 -16.28 -1.99 -1.41
CA PHE A 221 -15.39 -1.02 -2.09
C PHE A 221 -14.46 -1.69 -3.08
N LEU A 222 -13.83 -2.79 -2.69
CA LEU A 222 -12.92 -3.48 -3.58
C LEU A 222 -13.66 -4.07 -4.80
N ALA A 223 -14.81 -4.70 -4.58
CA ALA A 223 -15.61 -5.28 -5.66
C ALA A 223 -16.09 -4.23 -6.67
N ARG A 224 -16.60 -3.07 -6.20
CA ARG A 224 -17.13 -2.02 -7.08
C ARG A 224 -16.04 -1.30 -7.89
N THR A 225 -14.80 -1.32 -7.41
CA THR A 225 -13.68 -0.58 -8.03
C THR A 225 -12.90 -1.40 -9.02
N LYS A 226 -13.09 -2.72 -9.05
CA LYS A 226 -12.40 -3.64 -9.96
C LYS A 226 -12.58 -3.20 -11.40
N ALA A 227 -11.49 -3.26 -12.17
CA ALA A 227 -11.52 -3.00 -13.60
C ALA A 227 -12.65 -3.79 -14.25
N LYS A 228 -13.56 -3.09 -14.93
CA LYS A 228 -14.57 -3.74 -15.77
C LYS A 228 -13.82 -4.33 -16.96
N ALA A 229 -14.10 -5.60 -17.27
CA ALA A 229 -13.60 -6.19 -18.51
C ALA A 229 -13.97 -5.24 -19.65
N LEU A 230 -12.99 -4.84 -20.46
CA LEU A 230 -13.28 -4.20 -21.74
C LEU A 230 -14.19 -5.17 -22.47
N SER A 231 -15.44 -4.77 -22.70
CA SER A 231 -16.34 -5.48 -23.59
C SER A 231 -15.68 -5.45 -24.97
N THR A 232 -14.94 -6.49 -25.31
CA THR A 232 -14.47 -6.71 -26.66
C THR A 232 -15.71 -6.96 -27.50
N THR A 233 -16.17 -5.92 -28.19
CA THR A 233 -17.23 -6.03 -29.19
C THR A 233 -16.70 -6.91 -30.32
N ILE A 234 -16.91 -8.23 -30.22
CA ILE A 234 -16.64 -9.19 -31.31
C ILE A 234 -17.92 -9.51 -32.10
N GLU A 235 -19.10 -9.07 -31.67
CA GLU A 235 -20.38 -9.43 -32.31
C GLU A 235 -20.85 -8.54 -33.47
N GLN A 236 -19.98 -8.06 -34.36
CA GLN A 236 -20.45 -7.33 -35.55
C GLN A 236 -19.75 -7.61 -36.88
N VAL A 237 -18.90 -8.65 -36.97
CA VAL A 237 -18.31 -9.07 -38.26
C VAL A 237 -18.92 -10.36 -38.82
N GLU A 238 -19.62 -11.18 -38.03
CA GLU A 238 -20.18 -12.46 -38.51
C GLU A 238 -21.60 -12.43 -39.10
N LYS A 239 -22.16 -11.24 -39.39
CA LYS A 239 -23.48 -11.13 -40.07
C LYS A 239 -23.45 -10.71 -41.54
N ASN A 240 -22.28 -10.59 -42.15
CA ASN A 240 -22.12 -10.25 -43.58
C ASN A 240 -21.24 -11.25 -44.33
N VAL A 241 -21.48 -12.56 -44.16
CA VAL A 241 -21.02 -13.61 -45.09
C VAL A 241 -22.22 -14.39 -45.59
#